data_AF-A0A6U1KM23-F1
#
_entry.id   AF-A0A6U1KM23-F1
#
_cell.length_a   1.000
_cell.length_b   1.000
_cell.length_c   1.000
_cell.angle_alpha   90.00
_cell.angle_beta   90.00
_cell.angle_gamma   90.00
#
_symmetry.space_group_name_H-M   'P 1'
#
loop_
_entity.id
_entity.type
_entity.pdbx_description
1 polymer ?
#
loop_
_entity_poly.entity_id
_entity_poly.type
_entity_poly.pdbx_seq_one_letter_code
_entity_poly.pdbx_strand_id
1 'polypeptide(L)'
;MPGTASPVLLARSAAAALSSALPRVIGVVGAGQMGSGIAQVAAMSGHEVLLVDPNQAALKKSEDGIGASLSRLCRKGALTEVDTLATQRRITRLTELTALQPAEFVIEAATEQEDLKTIIFQNLDQVVQPSCVLATNTSSISITRLAARTGRPEKVIGMHWMNPPPVMALIEIIRGMHTDDEVRRGRSCI
;
A
#
# COMPACT_ATOMS: atom_id res chain seq x y z
N MET A 1 -21.08 -27.98 41.78
CA MET A 1 -21.06 -26.54 41.43
C MET A 1 -19.86 -26.31 40.51
N PRO A 2 -20.05 -26.12 39.20
CA PRO A 2 -18.94 -25.88 38.28
C PRO A 2 -18.45 -24.43 38.44
N GLY A 3 -17.16 -24.26 38.68
CA GLY A 3 -16.51 -22.96 38.86
C GLY A 3 -16.49 -22.17 37.55
N THR A 4 -17.20 -21.05 37.51
CA THR A 4 -17.16 -20.08 36.41
C THR A 4 -15.79 -19.43 36.37
N ALA A 5 -15.04 -19.65 35.29
CA ALA A 5 -13.80 -18.93 35.03
C ALA A 5 -14.05 -17.41 35.02
N SER A 6 -13.14 -16.65 35.64
CA SER A 6 -13.22 -15.19 35.75
C SER A 6 -13.33 -14.53 34.36
N PRO A 7 -14.22 -13.53 34.17
CA PRO A 7 -14.43 -12.85 32.88
C PRO A 7 -13.16 -12.21 32.32
N VAL A 8 -12.14 -11.98 33.16
CA VAL A 8 -10.83 -11.47 32.76
C VAL A 8 -10.02 -12.50 31.96
N LEU A 9 -10.22 -13.81 32.21
CA LEU A 9 -9.47 -14.87 31.53
C LEU A 9 -10.05 -15.21 30.15
N LEU A 10 -11.38 -15.06 29.99
CA LEU A 10 -12.07 -15.17 28.68
C LEU A 10 -11.76 -13.97 27.78
N ALA A 11 -11.59 -12.77 28.33
CA ALA A 11 -11.19 -11.58 27.57
C ALA A 11 -9.77 -11.69 26.99
N ARG A 12 -8.86 -12.41 27.67
CA ARG A 12 -7.49 -12.65 27.17
C ARG A 12 -7.42 -13.72 26.07
N SER A 13 -8.44 -14.58 25.95
CA SER A 13 -8.53 -15.60 24.89
C SER A 13 -9.25 -15.11 23.63
N ALA A 14 -10.00 -14.00 23.69
CA ALA A 14 -10.56 -13.32 22.51
C ALA A 14 -9.57 -12.29 21.92
N ALA A 15 -8.70 -11.70 22.76
CA ALA A 15 -7.68 -10.74 22.33
C ALA A 15 -6.56 -11.37 21.47
N ALA A 16 -6.37 -12.69 21.53
CA ALA A 16 -5.41 -13.39 20.68
C ALA A 16 -5.93 -13.69 19.26
N ALA A 17 -7.24 -13.50 19.00
CA ALA A 17 -7.86 -13.66 17.68
C ALA A 17 -8.28 -12.31 17.05
N LEU A 18 -7.80 -11.19 17.59
CA LEU A 18 -8.20 -9.82 17.23
C LEU A 18 -6.98 -8.90 17.02
N SER A 19 -6.04 -9.32 16.18
CA SER A 19 -4.95 -8.43 15.74
C SER A 19 -5.01 -8.21 14.23
N SER A 20 -5.80 -7.23 13.77
CA SER A 20 -5.53 -6.60 12.48
C SER A 20 -4.80 -5.28 12.74
N ALA A 21 -3.50 -5.37 13.01
CA ALA A 21 -2.64 -4.20 13.05
C ALA A 21 -2.56 -3.61 11.63
N LEU A 22 -2.50 -2.28 11.53
CA LEU A 22 -2.23 -1.59 10.26
C LEU A 22 -0.95 -2.17 9.62
N PRO A 23 -0.88 -2.26 8.28
CA PRO A 23 0.31 -2.80 7.62
C PRO A 23 1.52 -1.95 8.03
N ARG A 24 2.57 -2.59 8.54
CA ARG A 24 3.83 -1.92 8.89
C ARG A 24 4.64 -1.63 7.65
N VAL A 25 4.63 -2.54 6.68
CA VAL A 25 5.38 -2.44 5.42
C VAL A 25 4.43 -2.37 4.23
N ILE A 26 4.56 -1.31 3.43
CA ILE A 26 3.75 -1.06 2.24
C ILE A 26 4.63 -1.09 1.01
N GLY A 27 4.27 -1.94 0.04
CA GLY A 27 4.87 -1.94 -1.29
C GLY A 27 4.18 -0.94 -2.20
N VAL A 28 4.94 -0.19 -3.00
CA VAL A 28 4.41 0.64 -4.08
C VAL A 28 5.13 0.28 -5.37
N VAL A 29 4.38 -0.11 -6.40
CA VAL A 29 4.93 -0.50 -7.70
C VAL A 29 4.74 0.63 -8.70
N GLY A 30 5.85 1.13 -9.25
CA GLY A 30 5.92 2.28 -10.15
C GLY A 30 6.36 3.55 -9.42
N ALA A 31 7.48 4.14 -9.84
CA ALA A 31 8.03 5.39 -9.29
C ALA A 31 7.65 6.62 -10.13
N GLY A 32 6.59 6.53 -10.93
CA GLY A 32 5.97 7.65 -11.62
C GLY A 32 5.34 8.66 -10.66
N GLN A 33 4.59 9.62 -11.21
CA GLN A 33 3.95 10.68 -10.43
C GLN A 33 3.01 10.13 -9.34
N MET A 34 2.14 9.19 -9.70
CA MET A 34 1.18 8.61 -8.75
C MET A 34 1.88 7.79 -7.68
N GLY A 35 2.72 6.82 -8.06
CA GLY A 35 3.41 5.97 -7.10
C GLY A 35 4.35 6.75 -6.17
N SER A 36 5.04 7.79 -6.67
CA SER A 36 5.83 8.69 -5.81
C SER A 36 4.97 9.42 -4.77
N GLY A 37 3.81 9.93 -5.21
CA GLY A 37 2.87 10.60 -4.31
C GLY A 37 2.29 9.66 -3.26
N ILE A 38 1.90 8.45 -3.67
CA ILE A 38 1.37 7.40 -2.78
C ILE A 38 2.44 6.98 -1.77
N ALA A 39 3.68 6.74 -2.22
CA ALA A 39 4.81 6.42 -1.36
C ALA A 39 5.09 7.52 -0.33
N GLN A 40 5.02 8.79 -0.75
CA GLN A 40 5.15 9.92 0.17
C GLN A 40 4.04 9.90 1.24
N VAL A 41 2.78 9.74 0.84
CA VAL A 41 1.66 9.72 1.79
C VAL A 41 1.80 8.58 2.78
N ALA A 42 2.09 7.36 2.30
CA ALA A 42 2.29 6.20 3.16
C ALA A 42 3.43 6.40 4.17
N ALA A 43 4.56 6.96 3.75
CA ALA A 43 5.69 7.24 4.64
C ALA A 43 5.37 8.34 5.66
N MET A 44 4.58 9.35 5.27
CA MET A 44 4.10 10.40 6.18
C MET A 44 3.12 9.86 7.22
N SER A 45 2.30 8.87 6.86
CA SER A 45 1.41 8.14 7.78
C SER A 45 2.17 7.19 8.74
N GLY A 46 3.50 7.05 8.58
CA GLY A 46 4.34 6.30 9.51
C GLY A 46 4.69 4.88 9.06
N HIS A 47 4.30 4.46 7.86
CA HIS A 47 4.61 3.14 7.32
C HIS A 47 6.02 3.07 6.73
N GLU A 48 6.66 1.92 6.83
CA GLU A 48 7.84 1.59 6.01
C GLU A 48 7.36 1.34 4.57
N VAL A 49 8.02 1.97 3.60
CA VAL A 49 7.61 1.95 2.19
C VAL A 49 8.71 1.35 1.33
N LEU A 50 8.35 0.33 0.56
CA LEU A 50 9.19 -0.27 -0.47
C LEU A 50 8.70 0.22 -1.84
N LEU A 51 9.37 1.22 -2.40
CA LEU A 51 9.05 1.76 -3.72
C LEU A 51 9.86 1.03 -4.80
N VAL A 52 9.17 0.32 -5.68
CA VAL A 52 9.79 -0.49 -6.75
C VAL A 52 9.56 0.14 -8.11
N ASP A 53 10.63 0.29 -8.90
CA ASP A 53 10.56 0.58 -10.32
C ASP A 53 11.81 0.03 -11.03
N PRO A 54 11.68 -0.68 -12.17
CA PRO A 54 12.86 -1.20 -12.89
C PRO A 54 13.76 -0.09 -13.43
N ASN A 55 13.26 1.14 -13.57
CA ASN A 55 14.02 2.28 -14.05
C ASN A 55 14.63 3.08 -12.88
N GLN A 56 15.95 2.93 -12.69
CA GLN A 56 16.70 3.69 -11.67
C GLN A 56 16.56 5.21 -11.82
N ALA A 57 16.45 5.73 -13.05
CA ALA A 57 16.25 7.16 -13.26
C ALA A 57 14.86 7.62 -12.77
N ALA A 58 13.84 6.76 -12.86
CA ALA A 58 12.52 7.03 -12.29
C ALA A 58 12.57 7.05 -10.76
N LEU A 59 13.26 6.08 -10.14
CA LEU A 59 13.48 6.05 -8.69
C LEU A 59 14.20 7.31 -8.19
N LYS A 60 15.26 7.74 -8.89
CA LYS A 60 15.97 8.97 -8.55
C LYS A 60 15.08 10.20 -8.69
N LYS A 61 14.33 10.31 -9.79
CA LYS A 61 13.37 11.41 -9.99
C LYS A 61 12.29 11.43 -8.91
N SER A 62 11.84 10.26 -8.47
CA SER A 62 10.92 10.11 -7.35
C SER A 62 11.53 10.63 -6.04
N GLU A 63 12.78 10.27 -5.75
CA GLU A 63 13.52 10.78 -4.59
C GLU A 63 13.60 12.30 -4.56
N ASP A 64 14.09 12.90 -5.65
CA ASP A 64 14.22 14.35 -5.78
C ASP A 64 12.84 15.04 -5.66
N GLY A 65 11.81 14.48 -6.28
CA GLY A 65 10.44 14.99 -6.26
C GLY A 65 9.79 14.94 -4.87
N ILE A 66 9.92 13.81 -4.17
CA ILE A 66 9.43 13.64 -2.80
C ILE A 66 10.18 14.59 -1.86
N GLY A 67 11.50 14.70 -1.99
CA GLY A 67 12.31 15.62 -1.18
C GLY A 67 11.88 17.09 -1.36
N ALA A 68 11.64 17.52 -2.59
CA ALA A 68 11.13 18.86 -2.89
C ALA A 68 9.71 19.09 -2.34
N SER A 69 8.84 18.08 -2.44
CA SER A 69 7.47 18.10 -1.91
C SER A 69 7.46 18.28 -0.39
N LEU A 70 8.22 17.44 0.33
CA LEU A 70 8.35 17.52 1.80
C LEU A 70 8.95 18.84 2.26
N SER A 71 10.00 19.32 1.57
CA SER A 71 10.60 20.64 1.86
C SER A 71 9.58 21.78 1.74
N ARG A 72 8.69 21.70 0.75
CA ARG A 72 7.61 22.68 0.56
C ARG A 72 6.56 22.58 1.67
N LEU A 73 6.20 21.38 2.12
CA LEU A 73 5.28 21.18 3.25
C LEU A 73 5.88 21.72 4.56
N CYS A 74 7.18 21.48 4.79
CA CYS A 74 7.92 22.01 5.92
C CYS A 74 7.93 23.55 5.93
N ARG A 75 8.24 24.19 4.79
CA ARG A 75 8.19 25.66 4.67
C ARG A 75 6.80 26.25 4.91
N LYS A 76 5.73 25.48 4.65
CA LYS A 76 4.34 25.88 4.92
C LYS A 76 3.90 25.60 6.37
N GLY A 77 4.78 25.05 7.20
CA GLY A 77 4.49 24.68 8.59
C GLY A 77 3.63 23.42 8.74
N ALA A 78 3.42 22.66 7.66
CA ALA A 78 2.62 21.43 7.70
C ALA A 78 3.42 20.22 8.22
N LEU A 79 4.75 20.30 8.20
CA LEU A 79 5.68 19.28 8.72
C LEU A 79 6.86 19.96 9.39
N THR A 80 7.52 19.27 10.32
CA THR A 80 8.82 19.71 10.85
C THR A 80 9.97 19.17 10.00
N GLU A 81 11.19 19.67 10.22
CA GLU A 81 12.40 19.11 9.60
C GLU A 81 12.62 17.65 10.05
N VAL A 82 12.32 17.34 11.31
CA VAL A 82 12.42 15.99 11.87
C VAL A 82 11.44 15.05 11.16
N ASP A 83 10.20 15.47 10.96
CA ASP A 83 9.19 14.67 10.25
C ASP A 83 9.57 14.47 8.78
N THR A 84 10.15 15.49 8.15
CA THR A 84 10.65 15.42 6.77
C THR A 84 11.74 14.36 6.64
N LEU A 85 12.74 14.39 7.52
CA LEU A 85 13.83 13.40 7.52
C LEU A 85 13.34 12.00 7.86
N ALA A 86 12.44 11.87 8.83
CA ALA A 86 11.84 10.59 9.19
C ALA A 86 11.05 10.00 8.01
N THR A 87 10.26 10.81 7.31
CA THR A 87 9.50 10.38 6.13
C THR A 87 10.42 9.87 5.03
N GLN A 88 11.51 10.59 4.72
CA GLN A 88 12.46 10.13 3.69
C GLN A 88 13.12 8.80 4.05
N ARG A 89 13.46 8.60 5.33
CA ARG A 89 14.10 7.37 5.82
C ARG A 89 13.21 6.14 5.74
N ARG A 90 11.88 6.30 5.80
CA ARG A 90 10.93 5.20 5.64
C ARG A 90 10.79 4.71 4.21
N ILE A 91 11.29 5.43 3.21
CA ILE A 91 11.13 5.06 1.80
C ILE A 91 12.42 4.39 1.30
N THR A 92 12.37 3.07 1.15
CA THR A 92 13.40 2.28 0.50
C THR A 92 13.06 2.11 -0.98
N ARG A 93 14.01 2.45 -1.86
CA ARG A 93 13.85 2.37 -3.33
C ARG A 93 14.58 1.17 -3.89
N LEU A 94 13.88 0.39 -4.70
CA LEU A 94 14.30 -0.93 -5.14
C LEU A 94 13.98 -1.11 -6.62
N THR A 95 14.76 -1.92 -7.34
CA THR A 95 14.49 -2.20 -8.77
C THR A 95 13.73 -3.50 -8.99
N GLU A 96 13.80 -4.42 -8.03
CA GLU A 96 13.28 -5.76 -8.15
C GLU A 96 11.96 -5.94 -7.40
N LEU A 97 10.96 -6.48 -8.10
CA LEU A 97 9.65 -6.73 -7.50
C LEU A 97 9.72 -7.78 -6.38
N THR A 98 10.68 -8.71 -6.44
CA THR A 98 10.90 -9.74 -5.40
C THR A 98 11.23 -9.14 -4.04
N ALA A 99 11.75 -7.91 -3.99
CA ALA A 99 12.04 -7.22 -2.75
C ALA A 99 10.77 -6.81 -1.98
N LEU A 100 9.57 -6.92 -2.58
CA LEU A 100 8.29 -6.71 -1.91
C LEU A 100 7.83 -7.88 -1.04
N GLN A 101 8.58 -8.99 -0.98
CA GLN A 101 8.25 -10.15 -0.14
C GLN A 101 7.78 -9.85 1.31
N PRO A 102 8.33 -8.84 2.04
CA PRO A 102 7.86 -8.51 3.38
C PRO A 102 6.64 -7.57 3.43
N ALA A 103 6.14 -7.09 2.29
CA ALA A 103 5.00 -6.17 2.24
C ALA A 103 3.71 -6.86 2.72
N GLU A 104 2.94 -6.14 3.53
CA GLU A 104 1.64 -6.58 4.05
C GLU A 104 0.48 -5.96 3.22
N PHE A 105 0.79 -4.90 2.46
CA PHE A 105 -0.11 -4.24 1.54
C PHE A 105 0.70 -3.71 0.34
N VAL A 106 0.23 -3.94 -0.89
CA VAL A 106 0.91 -3.44 -2.10
C VAL A 106 -0.05 -2.55 -2.89
N ILE A 107 0.43 -1.38 -3.35
CA ILE A 107 -0.28 -0.50 -4.28
C ILE A 107 0.46 -0.47 -5.62
N GLU A 108 -0.20 -0.99 -6.64
CA GLU A 108 0.27 -0.92 -8.02
C GLU A 108 -0.14 0.41 -8.66
N ALA A 109 0.85 1.17 -9.15
CA ALA A 109 0.69 2.48 -9.79
C ALA A 109 1.65 2.64 -11.00
N ALA A 110 1.91 1.54 -11.71
CA ALA A 110 2.65 1.51 -12.97
C ALA A 110 1.78 2.04 -14.14
N THR A 111 2.39 2.09 -15.33
CA THR A 111 1.74 2.54 -16.56
C THR A 111 0.42 1.83 -16.81
N GLU A 112 -0.56 2.58 -17.32
CA GLU A 112 -1.91 2.09 -17.57
C GLU A 112 -1.99 1.19 -18.81
N GLN A 113 -1.46 -0.02 -18.69
CA GLN A 113 -1.48 -1.08 -19.71
C GLN A 113 -1.92 -2.40 -19.07
N GLU A 114 -2.99 -3.01 -19.60
CA GLU A 114 -3.61 -4.20 -19.01
C GLU A 114 -2.66 -5.40 -18.96
N ASP A 115 -1.87 -5.63 -20.01
CA ASP A 115 -0.89 -6.72 -20.05
C ASP A 115 0.21 -6.55 -19.01
N LEU A 116 0.73 -5.32 -18.87
CA LEU A 116 1.75 -5.00 -17.87
C LEU A 116 1.22 -5.22 -16.45
N LYS A 117 0.04 -4.67 -16.13
CA LYS A 117 -0.57 -4.84 -14.81
C LYS A 117 -0.91 -6.30 -14.53
N THR A 118 -1.36 -7.05 -15.53
CA THR A 118 -1.59 -8.49 -15.41
C THR A 118 -0.32 -9.22 -14.99
N ILE A 119 0.81 -8.95 -15.65
CA ILE A 119 2.12 -9.54 -15.31
C ILE A 119 2.54 -9.13 -13.89
N ILE A 120 2.37 -7.85 -13.52
CA ILE A 120 2.68 -7.36 -12.17
C ILE A 120 1.87 -8.13 -11.13
N PHE A 121 0.55 -8.27 -11.30
CA PHE A 121 -0.32 -8.95 -10.35
C PHE A 121 0.01 -10.45 -10.23
N GLN A 122 0.33 -11.12 -11.35
CA GLN A 122 0.80 -12.50 -11.34
C GLN A 122 2.10 -12.66 -10.53
N ASN A 123 3.07 -11.77 -10.74
CA ASN A 123 4.33 -11.82 -10.02
C ASN A 123 4.16 -11.48 -8.54
N LEU A 124 3.35 -10.48 -8.20
CA LEU A 124 3.02 -10.13 -6.82
C LEU A 124 2.38 -11.32 -6.10
N ASP A 125 1.45 -12.01 -6.73
CA ASP A 125 0.79 -13.20 -6.17
C ASP A 125 1.77 -14.33 -5.79
N GLN A 126 2.92 -14.39 -6.45
CA GLN A 126 3.98 -15.36 -6.13
C GLN A 126 5.00 -14.82 -5.10
N VAL A 127 5.23 -13.51 -5.08
CA VAL A 127 6.27 -12.88 -4.25
C VAL A 127 5.80 -12.59 -2.83
N VAL A 128 4.59 -12.04 -2.67
CA VAL A 128 4.10 -11.59 -1.37
C VAL A 128 3.35 -12.68 -0.61
N GLN A 129 3.36 -12.58 0.72
CA GLN A 129 2.63 -13.49 1.60
C GLN A 129 1.15 -13.59 1.21
N PRO A 130 0.51 -14.78 1.27
CA PRO A 130 -0.91 -14.97 0.90
C PRO A 130 -1.89 -13.99 1.53
N SER A 131 -1.59 -13.52 2.76
CA SER A 131 -2.39 -12.55 3.49
C SER A 131 -2.26 -11.10 2.99
N CYS A 132 -1.25 -10.79 2.17
CA CYS A 132 -1.01 -9.45 1.63
C CYS A 132 -2.15 -9.03 0.70
N VAL A 133 -2.64 -7.80 0.90
CA VAL A 133 -3.63 -7.17 0.02
C VAL A 133 -2.92 -6.56 -1.19
N LEU A 134 -3.49 -6.77 -2.37
CA LEU A 134 -3.01 -6.22 -3.64
C LEU A 134 -3.99 -5.17 -4.15
N ALA A 135 -3.60 -3.90 -4.04
CA ALA A 135 -4.36 -2.78 -4.54
C ALA A 135 -3.80 -2.29 -5.88
N THR A 136 -4.66 -1.76 -6.76
CA THR A 136 -4.23 -1.04 -7.97
C THR A 136 -4.84 0.36 -8.03
N ASN A 137 -4.03 1.31 -8.48
CA ASN A 137 -4.42 2.70 -8.77
C ASN A 137 -4.98 2.86 -10.20
N THR A 138 -5.30 1.78 -10.91
CA THR A 138 -5.90 1.86 -12.25
C THR A 138 -7.18 2.71 -12.26
N SER A 139 -7.37 3.47 -13.34
CA SER A 139 -8.57 4.29 -13.57
C SER A 139 -9.55 3.63 -14.55
N SER A 140 -9.11 2.65 -15.35
CA SER A 140 -9.91 2.10 -16.44
C SER A 140 -9.92 0.57 -16.52
N ILE A 141 -8.97 -0.12 -15.89
CA ILE A 141 -8.85 -1.57 -15.99
C ILE A 141 -9.72 -2.23 -14.92
N SER A 142 -10.44 -3.28 -15.32
CA SER A 142 -11.34 -4.00 -14.42
C SER A 142 -10.57 -4.68 -13.28
N ILE A 143 -10.91 -4.32 -12.04
CA ILE A 143 -10.38 -4.97 -10.83
C ILE A 143 -10.66 -6.46 -10.84
N THR A 144 -11.86 -6.87 -11.27
CA THR A 144 -12.23 -8.29 -11.40
C THR A 144 -11.32 -9.04 -12.38
N ARG A 145 -10.95 -8.40 -13.50
CA ARG A 145 -10.04 -9.02 -14.48
C ARG A 145 -8.64 -9.19 -13.93
N LEU A 146 -8.08 -8.18 -13.26
CA LEU A 146 -6.77 -8.27 -12.62
C LEU A 146 -6.78 -9.31 -11.49
N ALA A 147 -7.83 -9.32 -10.66
CA ALA A 147 -8.00 -10.28 -9.58
C ALA A 147 -8.01 -11.74 -10.08
N ALA A 148 -8.67 -11.99 -11.21
CA ALA A 148 -8.73 -13.32 -11.84
C ALA A 148 -7.37 -13.84 -12.35
N ARG A 149 -6.30 -13.02 -12.30
CA ARG A 149 -4.92 -13.41 -12.64
C ARG A 149 -4.10 -13.82 -11.42
N THR A 150 -4.70 -13.85 -10.25
CA THR A 150 -4.07 -14.22 -8.98
C THR A 150 -4.77 -15.43 -8.36
N GLY A 151 -4.09 -16.16 -7.48
CA GLY A 151 -4.68 -17.20 -6.64
C GLY A 151 -5.49 -16.66 -5.44
N ARG A 152 -5.61 -15.33 -5.30
CA ARG A 152 -6.22 -14.63 -4.15
C ARG A 152 -7.16 -13.48 -4.56
N PRO A 153 -8.13 -13.70 -5.47
CA PRO A 153 -8.98 -12.63 -6.00
C PRO A 153 -9.74 -11.84 -4.90
N GLU A 154 -9.95 -12.45 -3.74
CA GLU A 154 -10.56 -11.84 -2.55
C GLU A 154 -9.67 -10.80 -1.85
N LYS A 155 -8.35 -10.89 -2.03
CA LYS A 155 -7.35 -9.92 -1.51
C LYS A 155 -6.98 -8.84 -2.54
N VAL A 156 -7.67 -8.77 -3.67
CA VAL A 156 -7.44 -7.77 -4.71
C VAL A 156 -8.49 -6.67 -4.64
N ILE A 157 -8.04 -5.41 -4.70
CA ILE A 157 -8.92 -4.23 -4.63
C ILE A 157 -8.44 -3.09 -5.55
N GLY A 158 -9.36 -2.25 -6.01
CA GLY A 158 -9.01 -0.97 -6.60
C GLY A 158 -8.92 0.10 -5.53
N MET A 159 -7.86 0.90 -5.59
CA MET A 159 -7.59 2.02 -4.70
C MET A 159 -7.16 3.20 -5.57
N HIS A 160 -8.14 3.89 -6.14
CA HIS A 160 -7.93 4.92 -7.14
C HIS A 160 -7.71 6.28 -6.47
N TRP A 161 -6.45 6.75 -6.52
CA TRP A 161 -6.02 8.02 -5.96
C TRP A 161 -6.18 9.15 -6.98
N MET A 162 -6.58 10.31 -6.47
CA MET A 162 -6.67 11.52 -7.28
C MET A 162 -5.31 12.24 -7.37
N ASN A 163 -5.02 12.84 -8.51
CA ASN A 163 -3.75 13.52 -8.76
C ASN A 163 -3.81 15.00 -8.32
N PRO A 164 -2.85 15.52 -7.53
CA PRO A 164 -1.70 14.83 -6.94
C PRO A 164 -2.01 14.19 -5.57
N PRO A 165 -1.58 12.94 -5.32
CA PRO A 165 -1.94 12.20 -4.10
C PRO A 165 -1.65 12.93 -2.77
N PRO A 166 -0.51 13.64 -2.59
CA PRO A 166 -0.23 14.32 -1.32
C PRO A 166 -1.13 15.54 -1.02
N VAL A 167 -1.98 15.95 -1.96
CA VAL A 167 -2.85 17.13 -1.83
C VAL A 167 -4.32 16.72 -1.81
N MET A 168 -4.67 15.63 -2.49
CA MET A 168 -6.05 15.18 -2.62
C MET A 168 -6.43 14.26 -1.47
N ALA A 169 -7.55 14.54 -0.82
CA ALA A 169 -8.05 13.72 0.29
C ALA A 169 -8.92 12.52 -0.17
N LEU A 170 -9.29 12.46 -1.45
CA LEU A 170 -10.20 11.45 -1.97
C LEU A 170 -9.44 10.26 -2.56
N ILE A 171 -9.76 9.08 -2.05
CA ILE A 171 -9.36 7.79 -2.58
C ILE A 171 -10.64 6.99 -2.84
N GLU A 172 -10.84 6.57 -4.08
CA GLU A 172 -11.98 5.75 -4.46
C GLU A 172 -11.63 4.27 -4.28
N ILE A 173 -12.42 3.58 -3.45
CA ILE A 173 -12.27 2.15 -3.20
C ILE A 173 -13.21 1.37 -4.11
N ILE A 174 -12.62 0.56 -5.01
CA ILE A 174 -13.33 -0.15 -6.07
C ILE A 174 -13.23 -1.64 -5.81
N ARG A 175 -14.38 -2.31 -5.62
CA ARG A 175 -14.43 -3.76 -5.41
C ARG A 175 -14.40 -4.51 -6.72
N GLY A 176 -13.62 -5.59 -6.78
CA GLY A 176 -13.82 -6.67 -7.73
C GLY A 176 -15.02 -7.53 -7.32
N MET A 177 -15.38 -8.48 -8.19
CA MET A 177 -16.48 -9.42 -7.94
C MET A 177 -16.28 -10.23 -6.65
N HIS A 178 -15.04 -10.62 -6.36
CA HIS A 178 -14.69 -11.51 -5.25
C HIS A 178 -14.03 -10.82 -4.06
N THR A 179 -13.80 -9.50 -4.12
CA THR A 179 -13.09 -8.76 -3.07
C THR A 179 -13.79 -8.93 -1.71
N ASP A 180 -13.02 -9.35 -0.70
CA ASP A 180 -13.49 -9.55 0.67
C ASP A 180 -14.05 -8.24 1.26
N ASP A 181 -15.11 -8.37 2.06
CA ASP A 181 -15.66 -7.24 2.81
C ASP A 181 -14.69 -6.70 3.87
N GLU A 182 -13.76 -7.51 4.38
CA GLU A 182 -12.71 -7.05 5.29
C GLU A 182 -11.69 -6.16 4.58
N VAL A 183 -11.28 -6.54 3.36
CA VAL A 183 -10.38 -5.75 2.52
C VAL A 183 -11.05 -4.43 2.14
N ARG A 184 -12.33 -4.46 1.75
CA ARG A 184 -13.13 -3.27 1.43
C ARG A 184 -13.32 -2.32 2.61
N ARG A 185 -13.54 -2.83 3.82
CA ARG A 185 -13.79 -2.02 5.02
C ARG A 185 -12.56 -1.23 5.48
N GLY A 186 -11.40 -1.42 4.84
CA GLY A 186 -10.22 -0.59 5.05
C GLY A 186 -9.59 -0.75 6.42
N ARG A 187 -9.82 -1.88 7.11
CA ARG A 187 -9.15 -2.19 8.40
C ARG A 187 -7.63 -2.39 8.25
N SER A 188 -7.12 -2.28 7.03
CA SER A 188 -5.71 -2.36 6.64
C SER A 188 -5.25 -1.18 5.76
N CYS A 189 -5.98 -0.05 5.71
CA CYS A 189 -5.67 1.07 4.82
C CYS A 189 -4.85 2.20 5.47
N ILE A 190 -4.10 2.90 4.61
CA ILE A 190 -3.05 3.92 4.84
C ILE A 190 -3.60 5.30 5.18
#